data_AF-A0A6L7CP15-F1
#
_entry.id   AF-A0A6L7CP15-F1
#
_cell.length_a   1.000
_cell.length_b   1.000
_cell.length_c   1.000
_cell.angle_alpha   90.00
_cell.angle_beta   90.00
_cell.angle_gamma   90.00
#
_symmetry.space_group_name_H-M   'P 1'
#
loop_
_entity.id
_entity.type
_entity.pdbx_description
1 polymer ?
#
loop_
_entity_poly.entity_id
_entity_poly.type
_entity_poly.pdbx_seq_one_letter_code
_entity_poly.pdbx_strand_id
1 'polypeptide(L)' 'ITEQGIADLRGLSPLQRARTIIDNCAHPMYRDYLHRYLENAPGGHIHHDLSHVFDLHRNLIATGSMLG' A
#
# COMPACT_ATOMS: atom_id res chain seq x y z
N ILE A 1 -3.34 -4.07 -12.83
CA ILE A 1 -2.42 -4.77 -13.76
C ILE A 1 -1.17 -3.92 -13.82
N THR A 2 -0.02 -4.52 -13.52
CA THR A 2 1.32 -3.93 -13.63
C THR A 2 2.24 -4.98 -14.26
N GLU A 3 3.51 -4.65 -14.47
CA GLU A 3 4.54 -5.62 -14.88
C GLU A 3 4.78 -6.72 -13.84
N GLN A 4 4.42 -6.47 -12.57
CA GLN A 4 4.52 -7.44 -11.48
C GLN A 4 3.39 -8.48 -11.51
N GLY A 5 2.24 -8.16 -12.12
CA GLY A 5 1.10 -9.07 -12.20
C GLY A 5 -0.27 -8.39 -12.25
N ILE A 6 -1.29 -9.18 -11.89
CA ILE A 6 -2.71 -8.79 -11.90
C ILE A 6 -3.34 -9.09 -10.54
N ALA A 7 -4.12 -8.13 -10.03
CA ALA A 7 -4.93 -8.29 -8.83
C ALA A 7 -6.42 -8.32 -9.22
N ASP A 8 -7.08 -9.46 -9.05
CA ASP A 8 -8.54 -9.57 -9.15
C ASP A 8 -9.17 -9.17 -7.82
N LEU A 9 -10.06 -8.16 -7.86
CA LEU A 9 -10.63 -7.53 -6.67
C LEU A 9 -12.11 -7.86 -6.47
N ARG A 10 -12.71 -8.70 -7.33
CA ARG A 10 -14.13 -9.01 -7.28
C ARG A 10 -14.46 -9.79 -6.01
N GLY A 11 -15.50 -9.34 -5.28
CA GLY A 11 -15.97 -10.00 -4.06
C GLY A 11 -15.06 -9.84 -2.82
N LEU A 12 -14.00 -9.04 -2.91
CA LEU A 12 -13.04 -8.84 -1.81
C LEU A 12 -13.42 -7.65 -0.92
N SER A 13 -13.28 -7.81 0.40
CA SER A 13 -13.35 -6.71 1.37
C SER A 13 -12.19 -5.71 1.18
N PRO A 14 -12.24 -4.49 1.73
CA PRO A 14 -11.15 -3.52 1.54
C PRO A 14 -9.78 -4.03 1.99
N LEU A 15 -9.70 -4.74 3.12
CA LEU A 15 -8.45 -5.33 3.59
C LEU A 15 -7.93 -6.43 2.64
N GLN A 16 -8.82 -7.28 2.15
CA GLN A 16 -8.46 -8.32 1.17
C GLN A 16 -8.00 -7.69 -0.15
N ARG A 17 -8.66 -6.62 -0.60
CA ARG A 17 -8.27 -5.86 -1.79
C ARG A 17 -6.88 -5.26 -1.63
N ALA A 18 -6.62 -4.59 -0.50
CA ALA A 18 -5.32 -3.99 -0.22
C ALA A 18 -4.20 -5.04 -0.28
N ARG A 19 -4.35 -6.17 0.42
CA ARG A 19 -3.38 -7.28 0.38
C ARG A 19 -3.18 -7.81 -1.04
N THR A 20 -4.26 -8.09 -1.76
CA THR A 20 -4.19 -8.62 -3.13
C THR A 20 -3.48 -7.66 -4.09
N ILE A 21 -3.70 -6.35 -3.94
CA ILE A 21 -2.98 -5.33 -4.73
C ILE A 21 -1.50 -5.34 -4.39
N ILE A 22 -1.15 -5.34 -3.10
CA ILE A 22 0.26 -5.31 -2.66
C ILE A 22 0.99 -6.55 -3.16
N ASP A 23 0.42 -7.74 -2.97
CA ASP A 23 1.05 -9.02 -3.31
C ASP A 23 1.28 -9.18 -4.83
N ASN A 24 0.29 -8.76 -5.64
CA ASN A 24 0.27 -9.08 -7.07
C ASN A 24 0.68 -7.91 -7.98
N CYS A 25 0.60 -6.66 -7.53
CA CYS A 25 0.83 -5.49 -8.38
C CYS A 25 1.94 -4.56 -7.89
N ALA A 26 2.21 -4.47 -6.59
CA ALA A 26 3.22 -3.54 -6.09
C ALA A 26 4.63 -4.00 -6.46
N HIS A 27 5.50 -3.05 -6.82
CA HIS A 27 6.91 -3.30 -7.09
C HIS A 27 7.62 -3.85 -5.83
N PRO A 28 8.54 -4.83 -5.94
CA PRO A 28 9.16 -5.50 -4.80
C PRO A 28 9.74 -4.55 -3.74
N MET A 29 10.36 -3.43 -4.16
CA MET A 29 10.88 -2.40 -3.24
C MET A 29 9.83 -1.78 -2.31
N TYR A 30 8.56 -1.76 -2.69
CA TYR A 30 7.49 -1.08 -1.96
C TYR A 30 6.59 -2.05 -1.17
N ARG A 31 6.65 -3.36 -1.43
CA ARG A 31 5.74 -4.34 -0.81
C ARG A 31 5.84 -4.31 0.71
N ASP A 32 7.05 -4.38 1.24
CA ASP A 32 7.30 -4.38 2.68
C ASP A 32 6.77 -3.11 3.36
N TYR A 33 6.97 -1.95 2.73
CA TYR A 33 6.44 -0.69 3.23
C TYR A 33 4.90 -0.71 3.27
N LEU A 34 4.25 -1.15 2.19
CA LEU A 34 2.79 -1.15 2.08
C LEU A 34 2.14 -2.15 3.05
N HIS A 35 2.76 -3.32 3.26
CA HIS A 35 2.29 -4.26 4.28
C HIS A 35 2.39 -3.67 5.69
N ARG A 36 3.53 -3.08 6.03
CA ARG A 36 3.70 -2.42 7.34
C ARG A 36 2.71 -1.28 7.55
N TYR A 37 2.44 -0.47 6.52
CA TYR A 37 1.41 0.56 6.59
C TYR A 37 0.03 -0.04 6.92
N LEU A 38 -0.33 -1.13 6.26
CA LEU A 38 -1.62 -1.80 6.44
C LEU A 38 -1.74 -2.50 7.82
N GLU A 39 -0.64 -3.05 8.33
CA GLU A 39 -0.55 -3.70 9.64
C GLU A 39 -0.60 -2.69 10.81
N ASN A 40 0.02 -1.53 10.64
CA ASN A 40 0.05 -0.48 11.65
C ASN A 40 -1.21 0.40 11.65
N ALA A 41 -1.95 0.42 10.54
CA ALA A 41 -3.16 1.22 10.43
C ALA A 41 -4.25 0.71 11.40
N PRO A 42 -4.95 1.63 12.10
CA PRO A 42 -6.05 1.26 12.99
C PRO A 42 -7.14 0.49 12.24
N GLY A 43 -7.76 -0.46 12.94
CA GLY A 43 -8.79 -1.34 12.40
C GLY A 43 -10.08 -0.60 12.01
N GLY A 44 -10.89 -1.25 11.19
CA GLY A 44 -12.16 -0.72 10.70
C GLY A 44 -12.52 -1.35 9.36
N HIS A 45 -13.52 -0.79 8.66
CA HIS A 45 -13.83 -1.26 7.31
C HIS A 45 -12.68 -0.96 6.33
N ILE A 46 -12.03 0.19 6.49
CA ILE A 46 -10.87 0.62 5.70
C ILE A 46 -9.75 0.97 6.69
N HIS A 47 -8.61 0.32 6.52
CA HIS A 47 -7.44 0.53 7.38
C HIS A 47 -6.63 1.71 6.85
N HIS A 48 -6.63 2.83 7.58
CA HIS A 48 -5.81 3.99 7.29
C HIS A 48 -5.23 4.59 8.57
N ASP A 49 -3.92 4.84 8.56
CA ASP A 49 -3.28 5.74 9.50
C ASP A 49 -3.19 7.14 8.87
N LEU A 50 -4.00 8.08 9.38
CA LEU A 50 -4.05 9.45 8.87
C LEU A 50 -2.78 10.26 9.16
N SER A 51 -1.98 9.83 10.14
CA SER A 51 -0.71 10.50 10.47
C SER A 51 0.34 10.24 9.40
N HIS A 52 0.29 9.08 8.75
CA HIS A 52 1.32 8.57 7.83
C HIS A 52 0.81 8.33 6.40
N VAL A 53 -0.48 8.57 6.10
CA VAL A 53 -1.10 8.27 4.80
C VAL A 53 -0.43 8.96 3.61
N PHE A 54 0.25 10.09 3.84
CA PHE A 54 0.92 10.87 2.79
C PHE A 54 2.45 10.75 2.79
N ASP A 55 3.05 9.87 3.59
CA ASP A 55 4.51 9.84 3.79
C ASP A 55 5.28 9.56 2.51
N LEU A 56 4.84 8.61 1.66
CA LEU A 56 5.49 8.35 0.37
C LEU A 56 5.54 9.60 -0.52
N HIS A 57 4.46 10.39 -0.53
CA HIS A 57 4.39 11.63 -1.31
C HIS A 57 5.27 12.73 -0.69
N ARG A 58 5.26 12.84 0.64
CA ARG A 58 6.10 13.81 1.37
C ARG A 58 7.59 13.52 1.16
N ASN A 59 7.98 12.25 1.21
CA ASN A 59 9.34 11.80 0.96
C ASN A 59 9.79 12.16 -0.47
N LEU A 60 8.93 11.90 -1.46
CA LEU A 60 9.23 12.26 -2.85
C LEU A 60 9.49 13.76 -3.01
N ILE A 61 8.66 14.60 -2.39
CA ILE A 61 8.82 16.07 -2.42
C ILE A 61 10.11 16.50 -1.72
N ALA A 62 10.43 15.90 -0.57
CA ALA A 62 11.56 16.32 0.26
C ALA A 62 12.91 15.79 -0.25
N THR A 63 12.95 14.58 -0.82
CA THR A 63 14.20 13.85 -1.10
C THR A 63 14.35 13.43 -2.56
N GLY A 64 13.28 13.49 -3.36
CA GLY A 64 13.24 12.91 -4.71
C GLY A 64 13.01 11.40 -4.73
N SER A 65 12.91 10.74 -3.57
CA SER A 65 12.62 9.30 -3.41
C SER A 65 11.37 9.09 -2.55
N MET A 66 10.49 8.17 -2.92
CA MET A 66 9.33 7.83 -2.08
C MET A 66 9.71 7.04 -0.82
N LEU A 67 10.78 6.25 -0.87
CA LEU A 67 11.23 5.43 0.26
C LEU A 67 12.28 6.13 1.13
N GLY A 68 12.62 7.39 0.81
CA GLY A 68 13.80 8.07 1.35
C GLY A 68 15.08 7.60 0.68
#